data_AF-A0A1N6F272-F1
#
_entry.id   AF-A0A1N6F272-F1
#
_cell.length_a   1.000
_cell.length_b   1.000
_cell.length_c   1.000
_cell.angle_alpha   90.00
_cell.angle_beta   90.00
_cell.angle_gamma   90.00
#
_symmetry.space_group_name_H-M   'P 1'
#
loop_
_entity.id
_entity.type
_entity.pdbx_description
1 polymer ?
#
loop_
_entity_poly.entity_id
_entity_poly.type
_entity_poly.pdbx_seq_one_letter_code
_entity_poly.pdbx_strand_id
1 'polypeptide(L)'
;MIYITQLIYVKPGQEAIFDEFENVAIPIVARYNGRMLFRIRPTQENHIMQPVEAPYEIHLAAFNSEADFEAFKADKERTKFLHLKDASIEKMLLIKGTAL
;
A
#
# COMPACT_ATOMS: atom_id res chain seq x y z
N MET A 1 2.34 18.14 4.04
CA MET A 1 2.84 16.75 3.97
C MET A 1 1.85 15.83 4.65
N ILE A 2 1.48 14.74 4.00
CA ILE A 2 0.56 13.73 4.54
C ILE A 2 1.24 12.36 4.54
N TYR A 3 0.80 11.50 5.44
CA TYR A 3 1.25 10.12 5.55
C TYR A 3 0.09 9.20 5.21
N ILE A 4 0.36 8.19 4.39
CA ILE A 4 -0.60 7.16 4.00
C ILE A 4 -0.08 5.84 4.53
N THR A 5 -0.82 5.28 5.48
CA THR A 5 -0.59 3.92 5.97
C THR A 5 -1.58 2.99 5.28
N GLN A 6 -1.10 1.92 4.66
CA GLN A 6 -1.95 0.89 4.07
C GLN A 6 -1.69 -0.44 4.77
N LEU A 7 -2.76 -1.06 5.29
CA LEU A 7 -2.74 -2.43 5.76
C LEU A 7 -3.40 -3.28 4.68
N ILE A 8 -2.64 -4.20 4.10
CA ILE A 8 -3.03 -4.97 2.92
C ILE A 8 -3.22 -6.41 3.33
N TYR A 9 -4.35 -6.98 2.93
CA TYR A 9 -4.71 -8.36 3.19
C TYR A 9 -4.88 -9.04 1.83
N VAL A 10 -4.03 -10.04 1.57
CA VAL A 10 -3.92 -10.71 0.28
C VAL A 10 -4.70 -12.02 0.35
N LYS A 11 -5.41 -12.34 -0.74
CA LYS A 11 -6.13 -13.62 -0.86
C LYS A 11 -5.13 -14.78 -0.85
N PRO A 12 -5.40 -15.88 -0.13
CA PRO A 12 -4.48 -17.01 -0.07
C PRO A 12 -4.07 -17.52 -1.46
N GLY A 13 -2.77 -17.66 -1.69
CA GLY A 13 -2.21 -18.17 -2.96
C GLY A 13 -2.11 -17.13 -4.08
N GLN A 14 -2.44 -15.86 -3.81
CA GLN A 14 -2.34 -14.75 -4.78
C GLN A 14 -1.17 -13.81 -4.49
N GLU A 15 -0.22 -14.21 -3.64
CA GLU A 15 0.91 -13.39 -3.21
C GLU A 15 1.81 -12.99 -4.38
N ALA A 16 2.04 -13.90 -5.33
CA ALA A 16 2.82 -13.58 -6.54
C ALA A 16 2.13 -12.52 -7.42
N ILE A 17 0.81 -12.56 -7.57
CA ILE A 17 0.05 -11.56 -8.32
C ILE A 17 0.08 -10.20 -7.58
N PHE A 18 0.05 -10.24 -6.24
CA PHE A 18 0.22 -9.04 -5.44
C PHE A 18 1.62 -8.42 -5.64
N ASP A 19 2.68 -9.24 -5.61
CA ASP A 19 4.05 -8.79 -5.86
C ASP A 19 4.20 -8.16 -7.26
N GLU A 20 3.57 -8.73 -8.29
CA GLU A 20 3.53 -8.14 -9.64
C GLU A 20 2.85 -6.77 -9.66
N PHE A 21 1.71 -6.63 -8.97
CA PHE A 21 1.03 -5.35 -8.83
C PHE A 21 1.93 -4.30 -8.16
N GLU A 22 2.62 -4.67 -7.09
CA GLU A 22 3.51 -3.77 -6.35
C GLU A 22 4.73 -3.32 -7.17
N ASN A 23 5.32 -4.22 -7.95
CA ASN A 23 6.43 -3.91 -8.85
C ASN A 23 6.10 -2.78 -9.83
N VAL A 24 4.82 -2.58 -10.15
CA VAL A 24 4.37 -1.46 -10.97
C VAL A 24 3.90 -0.27 -10.14
N ALA A 25 3.11 -0.49 -9.09
CA ALA A 25 2.50 0.58 -8.32
C ALA A 25 3.50 1.39 -7.50
N ILE A 26 4.51 0.74 -6.92
CA ILE A 26 5.49 1.39 -6.03
C ILE A 26 6.35 2.42 -6.76
N PRO A 27 6.95 2.13 -7.93
CA PRO A 27 7.70 3.13 -8.68
C PRO A 27 6.89 4.39 -9.04
N ILE A 28 5.57 4.25 -9.22
CA ILE A 28 4.69 5.37 -9.57
C ILE A 28 4.58 6.38 -8.42
N VAL A 29 4.69 5.94 -7.16
CA VAL A 29 4.64 6.82 -5.97
C VAL A 29 5.65 7.98 -6.09
N ALA A 30 6.88 7.68 -6.51
CA ALA A 30 7.95 8.68 -6.64
C ALA A 30 7.67 9.72 -7.75
N ARG A 31 6.87 9.39 -8.76
CA ARG A 31 6.51 10.30 -9.86
C ARG A 31 5.60 11.44 -9.41
N TYR A 32 4.92 11.27 -8.28
CA TYR A 32 3.95 12.21 -7.74
C TYR A 32 4.43 12.78 -6.39
N ASN A 33 5.72 13.11 -6.27
CA ASN A 33 6.30 13.65 -5.04
C ASN A 33 6.04 12.80 -3.79
N GLY A 34 5.75 11.51 -3.99
CA GLY A 34 5.54 10.52 -2.96
C GLY A 34 6.86 9.84 -2.60
N ARG A 35 6.95 9.33 -1.38
CA ARG A 35 8.07 8.54 -0.88
C ARG A 35 7.54 7.36 -0.13
N MET A 36 7.90 6.16 -0.56
CA MET A 36 7.74 4.96 0.26
C MET A 36 8.75 5.04 1.41
N LEU A 37 8.26 5.12 2.65
CA LEU A 37 9.11 5.22 3.83
C LEU A 37 9.52 3.84 4.31
N PHE A 38 8.57 2.92 4.42
CA PHE A 38 8.84 1.52 4.67
C PHE A 38 7.71 0.62 4.20
N ARG A 39 8.05 -0.67 4.11
CA ARG A 39 7.14 -1.79 3.89
C ARG A 39 7.55 -2.91 4.83
N ILE A 40 6.60 -3.55 5.47
CA ILE A 40 6.86 -4.72 6.35
C ILE A 40 5.83 -5.81 6.11
N ARG A 41 6.28 -7.07 6.10
CA ARG A 41 5.42 -8.24 6.18
C ARG A 41 5.50 -8.76 7.62
N PRO A 42 4.53 -8.42 8.48
CA PRO A 42 4.65 -8.76 9.89
C PRO A 42 4.52 -10.27 10.10
N THR A 43 5.35 -10.81 10.99
CA THR A 43 5.22 -12.15 11.56
C THR A 43 4.58 -12.06 12.95
N GLN A 44 4.20 -13.21 13.52
CA GLN A 44 3.62 -13.25 14.88
C GLN A 44 4.50 -12.57 15.93
N GLU A 45 5.83 -12.64 15.78
CA GLU A 45 6.80 -12.04 16.69
C GLU A 45 6.83 -10.50 16.60
N ASN A 46 6.33 -9.93 15.51
CA ASN A 46 6.25 -8.48 15.34
C ASN A 46 5.07 -7.85 16.09
N HIS A 47 4.14 -8.66 16.62
CA HIS A 47 2.94 -8.20 17.30
C HIS A 47 3.09 -8.26 18.83
N ILE A 48 3.02 -7.10 19.50
CA ILE A 48 2.93 -7.03 20.98
C ILE A 48 1.58 -7.58 21.46
N MET A 49 0.50 -7.21 20.75
CA MET A 49 -0.83 -7.78 20.92
C MET A 49 -1.21 -8.47 19.62
N GLN A 50 -1.58 -9.75 19.70
CA GLN A 50 -1.98 -10.52 18.52
C GLN A 50 -3.26 -9.93 17.93
N PRO A 51 -3.27 -9.58 16.63
CA PRO A 51 -4.47 -9.03 16.00
C PRO A 51 -5.48 -10.15 15.78
N VAL A 52 -6.77 -9.80 15.75
CA VAL A 52 -7.82 -10.72 15.27
C VAL A 52 -7.55 -11.13 13.83
N GLU A 53 -6.97 -10.22 13.05
CA GLU A 53 -6.55 -10.45 11.67
C GLU A 53 -5.29 -9.64 11.34
N ALA A 54 -4.22 -10.33 10.97
CA ALA A 54 -2.94 -9.71 10.62
C ALA A 54 -2.93 -9.30 9.14
N PRO A 55 -2.48 -8.08 8.79
CA PRO A 55 -2.23 -7.75 7.40
C PRO A 55 -1.08 -8.59 6.85
N TYR A 56 -1.16 -8.95 5.58
CA TYR A 56 -0.05 -9.56 4.86
C TYR A 56 1.12 -8.59 4.73
N GLU A 57 0.82 -7.32 4.41
CA GLU A 57 1.82 -6.29 4.28
C GLU A 57 1.32 -4.93 4.78
N ILE A 58 2.21 -4.16 5.41
CA ILE A 58 1.95 -2.80 5.86
C ILE A 58 2.88 -1.85 5.12
N HIS A 59 2.30 -0.81 4.53
CA HIS A 59 3.03 0.28 3.88
C HIS A 59 2.90 1.55 4.68
N LEU A 60 4.00 2.31 4.77
CA LEU A 60 3.95 3.73 5.11
C LEU A 60 4.57 4.53 3.96
N ALA A 61 3.78 5.42 3.39
CA ALA A 61 4.20 6.38 2.38
C ALA A 61 3.96 7.81 2.87
N ALA A 62 4.74 8.76 2.35
CA ALA A 62 4.52 10.18 2.54
C ALA A 62 4.37 10.89 1.20
N PHE A 63 3.46 11.86 1.13
CA PHE A 63 3.29 12.77 0.00
C PHE A 63 3.46 14.21 0.46
N ASN A 64 4.05 15.05 -0.38
CA ASN A 64 4.25 16.46 -0.06
C ASN A 64 2.92 17.19 0.17
N SER A 65 1.88 16.85 -0.59
CA SER A 65 0.52 17.39 -0.47
C SER A 65 -0.59 16.34 -0.70
N GLU A 66 -1.83 16.70 -0.39
CA GLU A 66 -3.02 15.89 -0.76
C GLU A 66 -3.18 15.80 -2.28
N ALA A 67 -2.89 16.88 -3.01
CA ALA A 67 -3.02 16.93 -4.47
C ALA A 67 -2.07 15.93 -5.15
N ASP A 68 -0.85 15.79 -4.63
CA ASP A 68 0.12 14.79 -5.06
C ASP A 68 -0.44 13.36 -4.91
N PHE A 69 -1.07 13.06 -3.77
CA PHE A 69 -1.67 11.75 -3.51
C PHE A 69 -2.87 11.46 -4.40
N GLU A 70 -3.75 12.45 -4.63
CA GLU A 70 -4.88 12.29 -5.55
C GLU A 70 -4.42 12.12 -7.00
N ALA A 71 -3.37 12.83 -7.43
CA ALA A 71 -2.76 12.65 -8.73
C ALA A 71 -2.17 11.23 -8.90
N PHE A 72 -1.50 10.71 -7.86
CA PHE A 72 -1.03 9.33 -7.81
C PHE A 72 -2.18 8.30 -7.94
N LYS A 73 -3.30 8.52 -7.24
CA LYS A 73 -4.47 7.63 -7.34
C LYS A 73 -5.05 7.59 -8.75
N ALA A 74 -5.00 8.72 -9.46
CA ALA A 74 -5.52 8.89 -10.82
C ALA A 74 -4.53 8.49 -11.94
N ASP A 75 -3.34 7.99 -11.60
CA ASP A 75 -2.33 7.60 -12.59
C ASP A 75 -2.88 6.54 -13.57
N LYS A 76 -2.69 6.81 -14.87
CA LYS A 76 -3.22 5.98 -15.97
C LYS A 76 -2.48 4.65 -16.12
N GLU A 77 -1.19 4.60 -15.79
CA GLU A 77 -0.44 3.33 -15.80
C GLU A 77 -0.92 2.45 -14.66
N ARG A 78 -1.02 2.98 -13.44
CA ARG A 78 -1.58 2.30 -12.27
C ARG A 78 -2.98 1.75 -12.54
N THR A 79 -3.82 2.52 -13.22
CA THR A 79 -5.19 2.12 -13.59
C THR A 79 -5.21 0.85 -14.45
N LYS A 80 -4.21 0.63 -15.32
CA LYS A 80 -4.10 -0.58 -16.14
C LYS A 80 -3.87 -1.84 -15.31
N PHE A 81 -3.28 -1.73 -14.13
CA PHE A 81 -2.94 -2.85 -13.25
C PHE A 81 -3.93 -3.03 -12.09
N LEU A 82 -5.03 -2.27 -12.06
CA LEU A 82 -6.09 -2.46 -11.06
C LEU A 82 -6.68 -3.87 -11.08
N HIS A 83 -6.69 -4.55 -12.24
CA HIS A 83 -7.12 -5.94 -12.33
C HIS A 83 -6.25 -6.89 -11.48
N LEU A 84 -4.93 -6.66 -11.38
CA LEU A 84 -4.03 -7.45 -10.53
C LEU A 84 -4.31 -7.18 -9.05
N LYS A 85 -4.58 -5.92 -8.72
CA LYS A 85 -5.00 -5.52 -7.38
C LYS A 85 -6.29 -6.23 -6.97
N ASP A 86 -7.31 -6.21 -7.83
CA ASP A 86 -8.62 -6.81 -7.55
C ASP A 86 -8.55 -8.35 -7.51
N ALA A 87 -7.65 -8.94 -8.31
CA ALA A 87 -7.38 -10.37 -8.28
C ALA A 87 -6.74 -10.82 -6.96
N SER A 88 -5.75 -10.06 -6.46
CA SER A 88 -4.91 -10.48 -5.33
C SER A 88 -5.32 -9.96 -3.96
N ILE A 89 -5.91 -8.76 -3.86
CA ILE A 89 -6.22 -8.15 -2.56
C ILE A 89 -7.63 -8.55 -2.10
N GLU A 90 -7.73 -9.09 -0.89
CA GLU A 90 -9.01 -9.37 -0.23
C GLU A 90 -9.60 -8.09 0.36
N LYS A 91 -8.78 -7.34 1.11
CA LYS A 91 -9.16 -6.06 1.68
C LYS A 91 -7.95 -5.16 1.90
N MET A 92 -8.21 -3.86 1.99
CA MET A 92 -7.20 -2.84 2.25
C MET A 92 -7.77 -1.80 3.20
N LEU A 93 -7.09 -1.56 4.32
CA LEU A 93 -7.38 -0.43 5.20
C LEU A 93 -6.39 0.69 4.88
N LEU A 94 -6.92 1.85 4.49
CA LEU A 94 -6.13 3.05 4.22
C LEU A 94 -6.36 4.07 5.34
N ILE A 95 -5.27 4.49 5.97
CA ILE A 95 -5.27 5.51 7.03
C ILE A 95 -4.45 6.69 6.54
N LYS A 96 -5.01 7.89 6.64
CA LYS A 96 -4.32 9.15 6.34
C LYS A 96 -4.01 9.89 7.63
N GLY A 97 -2.78 10.36 7.79
CA GLY A 97 -2.33 11.08 8.98
C GLY A 97 -1.37 12.22 8.69
N THR A 98 -1.08 13.00 9.73
CA THR A 98 -0.09 14.07 9.74
C THR A 98 0.89 13.82 10.90
N ALA A 99 2.16 14.20 10.73
CA ALA A 99 3.09 14.26 11.85
C ALA A 99 2.74 15.44 12.77
N LEU A 100 3.02 15.29 14.07
CA LEU A 100 2.82 16.33 15.10
C LEU A 100 4.13 17.03 15.43
#